data_AF-A0A1F2R684-F1
#
_entry.id   AF-A0A1F2R684-F1
#
_cell.length_a   1.000
_cell.length_b   1.000
_cell.length_c   1.000
_cell.angle_alpha   90.00
_cell.angle_beta   90.00
_cell.angle_gamma   90.00
#
_symmetry.space_group_name_H-M   'P 1'
#
loop_
_entity.id
_entity.type
_entity.pdbx_description
1 polymer ?
#
loop_
_entity_poly.entity_id
_entity_poly.type
_entity_poly.pdbx_seq_one_letter_code
_entity_poly.pdbx_strand_id
1 'polypeptide(L)' 'MDRQWIPTQIDYADYRDVSGVKMPFKWVMIWTGGLSTIELTKVQPNVSIDAAKFTKPAPAIVKTGANRS' A
#
# COMPACT_ATOMS: atom_id res chain seq x y z
N MET A 1 -31.79 -8.55 -13.46
CA MET A 1 -30.48 -8.26 -14.09
C MET A 1 -30.01 -6.95 -13.53
N ASP A 2 -29.43 -7.03 -12.35
CA ASP A 2 -29.08 -5.93 -11.47
C ASP A 2 -27.59 -6.12 -11.21
N ARG A 3 -26.80 -5.70 -12.21
CA ARG A 3 -25.36 -5.55 -12.06
C ARG A 3 -25.15 -4.31 -11.20
N GLN A 4 -25.30 -4.46 -9.88
CA GLN A 4 -24.87 -3.45 -8.91
C GLN A 4 -23.34 -3.40 -9.01
N TRP A 5 -22.82 -2.47 -9.81
CA TRP A 5 -21.44 -2.04 -9.68
C TRP A 5 -21.27 -1.60 -8.24
N ILE A 6 -20.36 -2.24 -7.50
CA ILE A 6 -19.96 -1.71 -6.21
C ILE A 6 -18.67 -0.96 -6.50
N PRO A 7 -18.73 0.38 -6.59
CA PRO A 7 -17.53 1.19 -6.71
C PRO A 7 -16.53 0.76 -5.66
N THR A 8 -15.25 0.71 -6.01
CA THR A 8 -14.28 1.12 -5.00
C THR A 8 -14.50 2.62 -4.81
N GLN A 9 -15.02 3.02 -3.65
CA GLN A 9 -15.03 4.42 -3.22
C GLN A 9 -13.75 4.67 -2.42
N ILE A 10 -13.10 5.80 -2.69
CA ILE A 10 -11.93 6.25 -1.92
C ILE A 10 -12.18 7.69 -1.49
N ASP A 11 -12.33 7.89 -0.19
CA ASP A 11 -12.47 9.20 0.42
C ASP A 11 -11.13 9.67 0.97
N TYR A 12 -10.73 10.88 0.59
CA TYR A 12 -9.49 11.52 1.01
C TYR A 12 -9.77 12.61 2.04
N ALA A 13 -8.98 12.63 3.11
CA ALA A 13 -9.07 13.62 4.18
C ALA A 13 -7.67 13.99 4.69
N ASP A 14 -7.65 15.00 5.58
CA ASP A 14 -6.43 15.53 6.19
C ASP A 14 -5.38 15.94 5.14
N TYR A 15 -5.77 16.88 4.28
CA TYR A 15 -4.87 17.43 3.26
C TYR A 15 -3.84 18.35 3.90
N ARG A 16 -2.56 18.01 3.70
CA ARG A 16 -1.42 18.78 4.22
C ARG A 16 -0.55 19.26 3.07
N ASP A 17 0.15 20.36 3.29
CA ASP A 17 1.17 20.82 2.34
C ASP A 17 2.43 19.95 2.48
N VAL A 18 2.82 19.28 1.38
CA VAL A 18 4.06 18.51 1.30
C VAL A 18 4.80 18.97 0.06
N SER A 19 5.84 19.79 0.26
CA SER A 19 6.64 20.37 -0.83
C SER A 19 5.80 21.10 -1.89
N GLY A 20 4.78 21.84 -1.46
CA GLY A 20 3.89 22.61 -2.34
C GLY A 20 2.73 21.80 -2.95
N VAL A 21 2.61 20.52 -2.63
CA VAL A 21 1.48 19.67 -3.06
C VAL A 21 0.54 19.43 -1.89
N LYS A 22 -0.77 19.62 -2.09
CA LYS A 22 -1.80 19.24 -1.11
C LYS A 22 -1.99 17.73 -1.10
N MET A 23 -1.33 17.06 -0.15
CA MET A 23 -1.32 15.60 -0.02
C MET A 23 -2.31 15.13 1.04
N PRO A 24 -3.22 14.19 0.75
CA PRO A 24 -4.12 13.62 1.75
C PRO A 24 -3.38 12.63 2.66
N PHE A 25 -3.50 12.80 3.98
CA PHE A 25 -2.89 11.92 4.98
C PHE A 25 -3.85 10.85 5.52
N LYS A 26 -5.14 10.88 5.13
CA LYS A 26 -6.13 9.88 5.53
C LYS A 26 -6.98 9.41 4.37
N TRP A 27 -7.01 8.10 4.11
CA TRP A 27 -7.77 7.49 3.02
C TRP A 27 -8.72 6.44 3.59
N VAL A 28 -10.00 6.51 3.22
CA VAL A 28 -11.00 5.48 3.53
C VAL A 28 -11.41 4.83 2.22
N MET A 29 -11.21 3.52 2.11
CA MET A 29 -11.54 2.74 0.92
C MET A 29 -12.69 1.79 1.24
N ILE A 30 -13.74 1.81 0.44
CA ILE A 30 -14.91 0.91 0.56
C ILE A 30 -15.06 0.17 -0.76
N TRP A 31 -15.23 -1.16 -0.71
CA TRP A 31 -15.50 -2.01 -1.87
C TRP A 31 -16.52 -3.10 -1.50
N THR A 32 -16.91 -3.92 -2.49
CA THR A 32 -17.96 -4.97 -2.41
C THR A 32 -17.99 -5.82 -1.15
N GLY A 33 -16.83 -6.08 -0.55
CA GLY A 33 -16.71 -6.99 0.59
C GLY A 33 -15.83 -6.46 1.70
N GLY A 34 -15.56 -5.16 1.73
CA GLY A 34 -14.66 -4.66 2.76
C GLY A 34 -14.49 -3.15 2.80
N LEU A 35 -13.81 -2.74 3.86
CA LEU A 35 -13.33 -1.39 4.06
C LEU A 35 -11.87 -1.42 4.50
N SER A 36 -11.13 -0.36 4.22
CA SER A 36 -9.78 -0.15 4.73
C SER A 36 -9.58 1.32 5.05
N THR A 37 -8.85 1.59 6.12
CA THR A 37 -8.43 2.94 6.50
C THR A 37 -6.91 2.99 6.50
N ILE A 38 -6.35 3.97 5.79
CA ILE A 38 -4.90 4.24 5.76
C ILE A 38 -4.68 5.63 6.34
N GLU A 39 -3.78 5.73 7.32
CA GLU A 39 -3.32 7.00 7.86
C GLU A 39 -1.80 7.11 7.71
N LEU A 40 -1.36 8.16 7.02
CA LEU A 40 0.05 8.46 6.82
C LEU A 40 0.55 9.30 7.99
N THR A 41 1.68 8.93 8.57
CA THR A 41 2.33 9.72 9.64
C THR A 41 3.37 10.70 9.08
N LYS A 42 4.03 10.34 7.96
CA LYS A 42 5.07 11.15 7.33
C LYS A 42 5.15 10.87 5.83
N VAL A 43 5.29 11.94 5.04
CA VAL A 43 5.59 11.89 3.60
C VAL A 43 6.88 12.67 3.35
N GLN A 44 7.82 12.08 2.61
CA GLN A 44 9.11 12.68 2.31
C GLN A 44 9.40 12.55 0.81
N PRO A 45 9.04 13.57 0.00
CA PRO A 45 9.30 13.54 -1.43
C PRO A 45 10.80 13.71 -1.71
N ASN A 46 11.26 13.15 -2.84
CA ASN A 46 12.62 13.33 -3.37
C ASN A 46 13.78 12.90 -2.46
N VAL A 47 13.53 12.11 -1.42
CA VAL A 47 14.60 11.49 -0.63
C VAL A 47 15.29 10.43 -1.48
N SER A 48 16.63 10.40 -1.45
CA SER A 48 17.40 9.36 -2.12
C SER A 48 17.05 7.98 -1.55
N ILE A 49 16.69 7.04 -2.42
CA ILE A 49 16.46 5.65 -2.07
C ILE A 49 17.50 4.81 -2.82
N ASP A 50 18.27 4.02 -2.07
CA ASP A 50 19.24 3.08 -2.63
C ASP A 50 18.55 2.11 -3.61
N ALA A 51 19.08 2.03 -4.84
CA ALA A 51 18.59 1.14 -5.89
C ALA A 51 18.60 -0.34 -5.45
N ALA A 52 19.48 -0.73 -4.53
CA ALA A 52 19.51 -2.07 -3.95
C ALA A 52 18.17 -2.48 -3.33
N LYS A 53 17.38 -1.54 -2.80
CA LYS A 53 16.05 -1.81 -2.22
C LYS A 53 14.99 -2.24 -3.23
N PHE A 54 15.24 -1.99 -4.52
CA PHE A 54 14.37 -2.40 -5.62
C PHE A 54 14.93 -3.59 -6.41
N THR A 55 16.03 -4.18 -5.95
CA THR A 55 16.56 -5.40 -6.55
C THR A 55 15.65 -6.59 -6.23
N LYS A 56 15.64 -7.58 -7.13
CA LYS A 56 14.93 -8.83 -6.88
C LYS A 56 15.48 -9.48 -5.60
N PRO A 57 14.61 -9.84 -4.63
CA PRO A 57 15.05 -10.56 -3.44
C PRO A 57 15.77 -11.85 -3.81
N ALA A 58 16.73 -12.26 -2.97
CA ALA A 58 17.31 -13.59 -3.09
C ALA A 58 16.18 -14.65 -3.03
N PRO A 59 16.29 -15.75 -3.80
CA PRO A 59 15.37 -16.87 -3.68
C PRO A 59 15.26 -17.30 -2.20
N ALA A 60 14.04 -17.61 -1.75
CA ALA A 60 13.86 -18.15 -0.42
C ALA A 60 14.69 -19.44 -0.27
N ILE A 61 15.45 -19.55 0.81
CA ILE A 61 16.14 -20.79 1.14
C ILE A 61 15.09 -21.77 1.63
N VAL A 62 14.69 -22.70 0.77
CA VAL A 62 13.88 -23.84 1.18
C VAL A 62 14.78 -24.73 2.04
N LYS A 63 14.51 -24.82 3.35
CA LYS A 63 15.10 -25.88 4.17
C LYS A 63 14.53 -27.21 3.68
N THR A 64 15.28 -27.92 2.83
CA THR A 64 14.99 -29.31 2.52
C THR A 64 15.10 -30.11 3.80
N GLY A 65 13.97 -30.52 4.37
CA GLY A 65 13.93 -31.45 5.48
C GLY A 65 14.52 -32.78 5.03
N ALA A 66 15.69 -33.11 5.54
CA ALA A 66 16.20 -34.47 5.49
C ALA A 66 15.31 -35.38 6.35
N ASN A 67 14.91 -36.50 5.74
CA ASN A 67 14.54 -37.75 6.37
C ASN A 67 13.10 -37.94 6.94
N ARG A 68 12.33 -38.81 6.27
CA ARG A 68 11.57 -39.87 6.94
C ARG A 68 11.82 -41.17 6.18
N SER A 69 12.67 -42.01 6.77
CA SER A 69 12.82 -43.42 6.44
C SER A 69 11.56 -44.19 6.81
#